data_AF-A0A8J3J2H8-F1
#
_entry.id   AF-A0A8J3J2H8-F1
#
_cell.length_a   1.000
_cell.length_b   1.000
_cell.length_c   1.000
_cell.angle_alpha   90.00
_cell.angle_beta   90.00
_cell.angle_gamma   90.00
#
_symmetry.space_group_name_H-M   'P 1'
#
loop_
_entity.id
_entity.type
_entity.pdbx_description
1 polymer ?
#
loop_
_entity_poly.entity_id
_entity_poly.type
_entity_poly.pdbx_seq_one_letter_code
_entity_poly.pdbx_strand_id
1 'polypeptide(L)'
;MTVRQAVRATGTAWVAFGWVVAFLAAHVYWYAGGQLGRAGDLPPLVPGSVGGWVFEIGVVAAFPVGAAACLAVARARGVPRRIAAVVVWTGAVVLAVRGGAGLVDDLLRAGGAAGGLTGMSIADVTGTARPSAAELWSGRATDAYFTVGALLFALLGFRCRTPQPTRATPP
;
A
#
# COMPACT_ATOMS: atom_id res chain seq x y z
N MET A 1 16.83 -10.11 19.91
CA MET A 1 15.72 -10.74 19.17
C MET A 1 15.83 -12.24 19.43
N THR A 2 14.77 -12.91 19.89
CA THR A 2 14.82 -14.38 20.00
C THR A 2 14.84 -15.00 18.61
N VAL A 3 15.41 -16.20 18.43
CA VAL A 3 15.46 -16.88 17.12
C VAL A 3 14.06 -16.97 16.49
N ARG A 4 13.03 -17.25 17.30
CA ARG A 4 11.62 -17.27 16.85
C ARG A 4 11.12 -15.91 16.34
N GLN A 5 11.52 -14.81 16.97
CA GLN A 5 11.14 -13.47 16.50
C GLN A 5 11.83 -13.14 15.16
N ALA A 6 13.10 -13.51 15.01
CA ALA A 6 13.85 -13.28 13.77
C ALA A 6 13.22 -14.04 12.59
N VAL A 7 12.94 -15.33 12.78
CA VAL A 7 12.25 -16.16 11.76
C VAL A 7 10.90 -15.56 11.36
N ARG A 8 10.10 -15.09 12.34
CA ARG A 8 8.80 -14.45 12.07
C ARG A 8 8.95 -13.13 11.32
N ALA A 9 9.94 -12.31 11.65
CA ALA A 9 10.19 -11.06 10.95
C ALA A 9 10.64 -11.31 9.51
N THR A 10 11.54 -12.27 9.28
CA THR A 10 11.97 -12.69 7.94
C THR A 10 10.81 -13.23 7.11
N GLY A 11 9.96 -14.09 7.68
CA GLY A 11 8.78 -14.61 6.99
C GLY A 11 7.82 -13.48 6.55
N THR A 12 7.50 -12.55 7.45
CA THR A 12 6.66 -11.39 7.09
C THR A 12 7.32 -10.50 6.06
N ALA A 13 8.64 -10.29 6.15
CA ALA A 13 9.38 -9.50 5.18
C ALA A 13 9.29 -10.10 3.77
N TRP A 14 9.34 -11.43 3.63
CA TRP A 14 9.15 -12.11 2.35
C TRP A 14 7.71 -12.02 1.83
N VAL A 15 6.70 -12.13 2.70
CA VAL A 15 5.30 -11.96 2.30
C VAL A 15 5.04 -10.51 1.85
N ALA A 16 5.53 -9.52 2.60
CA ALA A 16 5.43 -8.11 2.22
C ALA A 16 6.19 -7.82 0.91
N PHE A 17 7.37 -8.42 0.72
CA PHE A 17 8.11 -8.34 -0.54
C PHE A 17 7.32 -8.93 -1.70
N GLY A 18 6.73 -10.12 -1.53
CA GLY A 18 5.87 -10.74 -2.54
C GLY A 18 4.68 -9.86 -2.91
N TRP A 19 4.07 -9.18 -1.93
CA TRP A 19 3.03 -8.19 -2.18
C TRP A 19 3.55 -7.01 -3.00
N VAL A 20 4.74 -6.46 -2.70
CA VAL A 20 5.36 -5.38 -3.50
C VAL A 20 5.60 -5.81 -4.94
N VAL A 21 6.04 -7.05 -5.17
CA VAL A 21 6.23 -7.59 -6.52
C VAL A 21 4.90 -7.69 -7.26
N ALA A 22 3.85 -8.19 -6.62
CA ALA A 22 2.51 -8.20 -7.20
C ALA A 22 2.01 -6.77 -7.48
N PHE A 23 2.35 -5.81 -6.62
CA PHE A 23 1.91 -4.41 -6.71
C PHE A 23 2.55 -3.73 -7.92
N LEU A 24 3.86 -3.97 -8.10
CA LEU A 24 4.60 -3.57 -9.29
C LEU A 24 4.02 -4.22 -10.55
N ALA A 25 3.76 -5.53 -10.54
CA ALA A 25 3.21 -6.23 -11.69
C ALA A 25 1.83 -5.68 -12.10
N ALA A 26 0.97 -5.36 -11.12
CA ALA A 26 -0.33 -4.74 -11.37
C ALA A 26 -0.17 -3.34 -12.01
N HIS A 27 0.81 -2.54 -11.57
CA HIS A 27 1.09 -1.25 -12.21
C HIS A 27 1.62 -1.42 -13.62
N VAL A 28 2.58 -2.32 -13.84
CA VAL A 28 3.09 -2.61 -15.20
C VAL A 28 1.96 -3.03 -16.13
N TYR A 29 1.07 -3.90 -15.67
CA TYR A 29 -0.13 -4.28 -16.43
C TYR A 29 -1.00 -3.07 -16.78
N TRP A 30 -1.21 -2.16 -15.82
CA TRP A 30 -1.99 -0.94 -16.03
C TRP A 30 -1.32 0.04 -17.02
N TYR A 31 -0.02 0.30 -16.89
CA TYR A 31 0.76 1.12 -17.84
C TYR A 31 0.80 0.52 -19.24
N ALA A 32 0.73 -0.81 -19.35
CA ALA A 32 0.65 -1.53 -20.62
C ALA A 32 -0.76 -1.48 -21.26
N GLY A 33 -1.69 -0.70 -20.71
CA GLY A 33 -3.06 -0.55 -21.25
C GLY A 33 -4.08 -1.50 -20.63
N GLY A 34 -3.71 -2.25 -19.60
CA GLY A 34 -4.62 -3.14 -18.89
C GLY A 34 -5.67 -2.37 -18.08
N GLN A 35 -6.95 -2.72 -18.23
CA GLN A 35 -8.04 -1.90 -17.69
C GLN A 35 -8.80 -2.48 -16.49
N LEU A 36 -8.48 -3.69 -15.98
CA LEU A 36 -9.18 -4.37 -14.86
C LEU A 36 -10.63 -3.89 -14.62
N GLY A 37 -11.52 -4.08 -15.59
CA GLY A 37 -12.95 -3.75 -15.43
C GLY A 37 -13.33 -2.28 -15.43
N ARG A 38 -12.42 -1.32 -15.67
CA ARG A 38 -12.77 0.07 -16.05
C ARG A 38 -13.16 0.14 -17.52
N ALA A 39 -14.26 0.81 -17.82
CA ALA A 39 -14.62 1.18 -19.18
C ALA A 39 -14.24 2.66 -19.40
N GLY A 40 -13.34 2.93 -20.34
CA GLY A 40 -12.99 4.31 -20.72
C GLY A 40 -11.51 4.50 -21.03
N ASP A 41 -11.17 5.73 -21.43
CA ASP A 41 -9.79 6.12 -21.66
C ASP A 41 -9.01 6.12 -20.34
N LEU A 42 -7.81 5.53 -20.38
CA LEU A 42 -6.89 5.67 -19.26
C LEU A 42 -6.53 7.15 -19.10
N PRO A 43 -6.34 7.64 -17.86
CA PRO A 43 -5.75 8.95 -17.67
C PRO A 43 -4.47 9.08 -18.49
N PRO A 44 -4.16 10.26 -19.05
CA PRO A 44 -2.95 10.43 -19.83
C PRO A 44 -1.73 9.99 -19.03
N LEU A 45 -0.91 9.13 -19.63
CA LEU A 45 0.33 8.58 -19.07
C LEU A 45 1.31 9.68 -18.63
N VAL A 46 1.19 10.86 -19.23
CA VAL A 46 2.00 12.03 -18.92
C VAL A 46 1.16 13.00 -18.07
N PRO A 47 1.56 13.25 -16.81
CA PRO A 47 0.84 14.20 -15.96
C PRO A 47 0.82 15.61 -16.56
N GLY A 48 -0.36 16.22 -16.62
CA GLY A 48 -0.55 17.59 -17.12
C GLY A 48 -0.24 18.69 -16.09
N SER A 49 0.20 18.34 -14.88
CA SER A 49 0.48 19.30 -13.79
C SER A 49 1.68 18.89 -12.96
N VAL A 50 2.32 19.87 -12.29
CA VAL A 50 3.44 19.62 -11.36
C VAL A 50 3.02 18.68 -10.23
N GLY A 51 1.81 18.86 -9.69
CA GLY A 51 1.27 17.97 -8.66
C GLY A 51 1.13 16.52 -9.13
N GLY A 52 0.67 16.34 -10.38
CA GLY A 52 0.60 15.01 -11.00
C GLY A 52 1.98 14.36 -11.16
N TRP A 53 3.00 15.14 -11.55
CA TRP A 53 4.37 14.64 -11.64
C TRP A 53 4.95 14.24 -10.28
N VAL A 54 4.72 15.04 -9.24
CA VAL A 54 5.16 14.70 -7.87
C VAL A 54 4.52 13.40 -7.40
N PHE A 55 3.23 13.23 -7.65
CA PHE A 55 2.50 12.00 -7.33
C PHE A 55 3.08 10.80 -8.09
N GLU A 56 3.24 10.93 -9.40
CA GLU A 56 3.76 9.87 -10.29
C GLU A 56 5.15 9.41 -9.87
N ILE A 57 6.09 10.35 -9.67
CA ILE A 57 7.44 10.06 -9.19
C ILE A 57 7.39 9.38 -7.82
N GLY A 58 6.51 9.84 -6.93
CA GLY A 58 6.29 9.23 -5.63
C GLY A 58 5.86 7.77 -5.72
N VAL A 59 4.89 7.46 -6.61
CA VAL A 59 4.42 6.10 -6.87
C VAL A 59 5.56 5.24 -7.44
N VAL A 60 6.26 5.71 -8.47
CA VAL A 60 7.38 4.99 -9.10
C VAL A 60 8.53 4.76 -8.11
N ALA A 61 8.83 5.71 -7.24
CA ALA A 61 9.86 5.57 -6.21
C ALA A 61 9.43 4.62 -5.07
N ALA A 62 8.13 4.50 -4.80
CA ALA A 62 7.62 3.65 -3.72
C ALA A 62 7.94 2.15 -3.96
N PHE A 63 7.97 1.68 -5.21
CA PHE A 63 8.30 0.27 -5.51
C PHE A 63 9.71 -0.12 -5.08
N PRO A 64 10.80 0.50 -5.59
CA PRO A 64 12.16 0.12 -5.21
C PRO A 64 12.43 0.37 -3.73
N VAL A 65 11.86 1.43 -3.14
CA VAL A 65 12.03 1.72 -1.70
C VAL A 65 11.35 0.66 -0.85
N GLY A 66 10.10 0.28 -1.16
CA GLY A 66 9.38 -0.77 -0.45
C GLY A 66 10.07 -2.13 -0.59
N ALA A 67 10.51 -2.47 -1.80
CA ALA A 67 11.26 -3.70 -2.07
C ALA A 67 12.59 -3.73 -1.29
N ALA A 68 13.36 -2.65 -1.33
CA ALA A 68 14.62 -2.53 -0.60
C ALA A 68 14.42 -2.65 0.92
N ALA A 69 13.39 -2.02 1.47
CA ALA A 69 13.06 -2.13 2.89
C ALA A 69 12.71 -3.57 3.29
N CYS A 70 11.87 -4.26 2.50
CA CYS A 70 11.52 -5.66 2.77
C CYS A 70 12.75 -6.56 2.68
N LEU A 71 13.60 -6.39 1.66
CA LEU A 71 14.83 -7.17 1.49
C LEU A 71 15.85 -6.90 2.60
N ALA A 72 16.00 -5.65 3.02
CA ALA A 72 16.90 -5.28 4.12
C ALA A 72 16.48 -5.97 5.43
N VAL A 73 15.16 -6.03 5.71
CA VAL A 73 14.65 -6.75 6.88
C VAL A 73 14.79 -8.27 6.71
N ALA A 74 14.44 -8.82 5.55
CA ALA A 74 14.51 -10.26 5.28
C ALA A 74 15.93 -10.80 5.38
N ARG A 75 16.93 -10.05 4.88
CA ARG A 75 18.34 -10.43 4.86
C ARG A 75 19.13 -9.95 6.07
N ALA A 76 18.53 -9.11 6.92
CA ALA A 76 19.19 -8.48 8.07
C ALA A 76 20.51 -7.77 7.73
N ARG A 77 20.62 -7.13 6.55
CA ARG A 77 21.87 -6.54 6.05
C ARG A 77 21.79 -5.02 5.85
N GLY A 78 22.82 -4.33 6.33
CA GLY A 78 23.26 -3.00 5.87
C GLY A 78 22.40 -1.78 6.24
N VAL A 79 21.13 -1.96 6.61
CA VAL A 79 20.22 -0.84 6.92
C VAL A 79 19.96 -0.77 8.43
N PRO A 80 20.17 0.39 9.09
CA PRO A 80 19.78 0.60 10.47
C PRO A 80 18.30 0.26 10.69
N ARG A 81 17.99 -0.55 11.71
CA ARG A 81 16.61 -1.00 12.01
C ARG A 81 15.62 0.15 12.14
N ARG A 82 16.07 1.31 12.63
CA ARG A 82 15.25 2.52 12.73
C ARG A 82 14.83 3.04 11.36
N ILE A 83 15.75 3.07 10.38
CA ILE A 83 15.44 3.52 9.01
C ILE A 83 14.46 2.56 8.36
N ALA A 84 14.73 1.25 8.43
CA ALA A 84 13.81 0.24 7.90
C ALA A 84 12.41 0.34 8.55
N ALA A 85 12.35 0.54 9.87
CA ALA A 85 11.09 0.74 10.57
C ALA A 85 10.36 2.01 10.11
N VAL A 86 11.06 3.14 9.95
CA VAL A 86 10.45 4.38 9.44
C VAL A 86 9.86 4.16 8.05
N VAL A 87 10.63 3.60 7.12
CA VAL A 87 10.15 3.33 5.74
C VAL A 87 8.93 2.41 5.75
N VAL A 88 8.98 1.32 6.51
CA VAL A 88 7.88 0.36 6.61
C VAL A 88 6.63 1.00 7.20
N TRP A 89 6.76 1.83 8.24
CA TRP A 89 5.63 2.53 8.85
C TRP A 89 5.05 3.60 7.93
N THR A 90 5.89 4.36 7.23
CA THR A 90 5.44 5.33 6.23
C THR A 90 4.65 4.64 5.14
N GLY A 91 5.17 3.53 4.60
CA GLY A 91 4.44 2.71 3.62
C GLY A 91 3.10 2.22 4.17
N ALA A 92 3.06 1.70 5.40
CA ALA A 92 1.82 1.26 6.04
C ALA A 92 0.78 2.38 6.12
N VAL A 93 1.19 3.59 6.55
CA VAL A 93 0.29 4.74 6.67
C VAL A 93 -0.23 5.19 5.31
N VAL A 94 0.64 5.35 4.31
CA VAL A 94 0.24 5.77 2.96
C VAL A 94 -0.77 4.79 2.35
N LEU A 95 -0.49 3.48 2.46
CA LEU A 95 -1.38 2.44 1.97
C LEU A 95 -2.70 2.39 2.74
N ALA A 96 -2.68 2.60 4.06
CA ALA A 96 -3.88 2.64 4.89
C ALA A 96 -4.76 3.85 4.57
N VAL A 97 -4.17 5.04 4.39
CA VAL A 97 -4.90 6.23 3.97
C VAL A 97 -5.53 6.02 2.60
N ARG A 98 -4.82 5.39 1.65
CA ARG A 98 -5.37 5.16 0.31
C ARG A 98 -6.44 4.08 0.27
N GLY A 99 -6.11 2.87 0.72
CA GLY A 99 -7.00 1.71 0.63
C GLY A 99 -8.06 1.69 1.73
N GLY A 100 -7.66 2.02 2.96
CA GLY A 100 -8.57 2.04 4.10
C GLY A 100 -9.63 3.12 3.99
N ALA A 101 -9.26 4.33 3.54
CA ALA A 101 -10.27 5.37 3.33
C ALA A 101 -11.28 4.98 2.23
N GLY A 102 -10.82 4.33 1.16
CA GLY A 102 -11.69 3.82 0.10
C GLY A 102 -12.68 2.76 0.60
N LEU A 103 -12.19 1.77 1.35
CA LEU A 103 -13.07 0.76 1.98
C LEU A 103 -14.08 1.38 2.94
N VAL A 104 -13.67 2.37 3.75
CA VAL A 104 -14.58 3.06 4.66
C VAL A 104 -15.62 3.87 3.88
N ASP A 105 -15.22 4.57 2.81
CA ASP A 105 -16.14 5.29 1.92
C ASP A 105 -17.18 4.34 1.31
N ASP A 106 -16.75 3.19 0.81
CA ASP A 106 -17.61 2.14 0.24
C ASP A 106 -18.62 1.60 1.27
N LEU A 107 -18.18 1.34 2.51
CA LEU A 107 -19.05 0.86 3.58
C LEU A 107 -20.08 1.92 3.99
N LEU A 108 -19.68 3.19 4.08
CA LEU A 108 -20.59 4.30 4.38
C LEU A 108 -21.68 4.41 3.31
N ARG A 109 -21.31 4.32 2.03
CA ARG A 109 -22.27 4.35 0.91
C ARG A 109 -23.19 3.14 0.94
N ALA A 110 -22.66 1.95 1.19
CA ALA A 110 -23.47 0.74 1.33
C ALA A 110 -24.47 0.83 2.49
N GLY A 111 -24.10 1.55 3.56
CA GLY A 111 -24.97 1.83 4.71
C GLY A 111 -25.97 2.98 4.51
N GLY A 112 -26.01 3.61 3.33
CA GLY A 112 -26.96 4.68 3.00
C GLY A 112 -26.46 6.11 3.19
N ALA A 113 -25.18 6.32 3.53
CA ALA A 113 -24.60 7.66 3.56
C ALA A 113 -24.32 8.14 2.12
N ALA A 114 -25.24 8.96 1.58
CA ALA A 114 -25.27 9.35 0.16
C ALA A 114 -23.97 9.99 -0.37
N GLY A 115 -23.14 10.56 0.50
CA GLY A 115 -21.85 11.18 0.14
C GLY A 115 -20.59 10.42 0.57
N GLY A 116 -20.72 9.27 1.24
CA GLY A 116 -19.57 8.56 1.81
C GLY A 116 -18.77 9.41 2.80
N LEU A 117 -17.45 9.23 2.83
CA LEU A 117 -16.51 9.91 3.72
C LEU A 117 -16.23 11.36 3.30
N THR A 118 -16.32 11.64 2.00
CA THR A 118 -15.92 12.94 1.41
C THR A 118 -17.09 13.85 1.08
N GLY A 119 -18.32 13.35 1.12
CA GLY A 119 -19.51 14.05 0.64
C GLY A 119 -19.70 13.97 -0.88
N MET A 120 -18.73 13.45 -1.63
CA MET A 120 -18.79 13.36 -3.09
C MET A 120 -19.80 12.31 -3.55
N SER A 121 -20.47 12.55 -4.67
CA SER A 121 -21.31 11.53 -5.30
C SER A 121 -20.46 10.47 -5.99
N ILE A 122 -21.06 9.32 -6.32
CA ILE A 122 -20.38 8.30 -7.15
C ILE A 122 -19.94 8.89 -8.49
N ALA A 123 -20.73 9.79 -9.08
CA ALA A 123 -20.42 10.42 -10.36
C ALA A 123 -19.16 11.30 -10.27
N ASP A 124 -18.97 12.01 -9.15
CA ASP A 124 -17.79 12.85 -8.94
C ASP A 124 -16.52 12.00 -8.80
N VAL A 125 -16.63 10.80 -8.22
CA VAL A 125 -15.49 9.90 -7.98
C VAL A 125 -15.14 9.06 -9.22
N THR A 126 -16.15 8.55 -9.93
CA THR A 126 -15.95 7.64 -11.07
C THR A 126 -15.94 8.37 -12.43
N GLY A 127 -16.36 9.64 -12.46
CA GLY A 127 -16.56 10.39 -13.70
C GLY A 127 -17.82 10.00 -14.48
N THR A 128 -18.65 9.09 -13.93
CA THR A 128 -19.88 8.62 -14.57
C THR A 128 -21.02 8.45 -13.56
N ALA A 129 -22.21 8.91 -13.94
CA ALA A 129 -23.42 8.75 -13.11
C ALA A 129 -23.90 7.30 -12.99
N ARG A 130 -23.42 6.39 -13.86
CA ARG A 130 -23.84 4.98 -13.92
C ARG A 130 -22.64 4.06 -14.15
N PRO A 131 -21.75 3.90 -13.16
CA PRO A 131 -20.66 2.95 -13.28
C PRO A 131 -21.20 1.52 -13.41
N SER A 132 -20.52 0.72 -14.22
CA SER A 132 -20.82 -0.71 -14.33
C SER A 132 -20.50 -1.46 -13.04
N ALA A 133 -21.10 -2.64 -12.86
CA ALA A 133 -20.76 -3.49 -11.71
C ALA A 133 -19.28 -3.87 -11.68
N ALA A 134 -18.66 -4.05 -12.86
CA ALA A 134 -17.23 -4.36 -12.99
C ALA A 134 -16.34 -3.21 -12.48
N GLU A 135 -16.70 -1.95 -12.77
CA GLU A 135 -15.98 -0.77 -12.29
C GLU A 135 -16.01 -0.65 -10.77
N LEU A 136 -17.20 -0.84 -10.19
CA LEU A 136 -17.39 -0.79 -8.74
C LEU A 136 -16.59 -1.90 -8.04
N TRP A 137 -16.62 -3.12 -8.58
CA TRP A 137 -15.84 -4.23 -8.03
C TRP A 137 -14.34 -4.04 -8.20
N SER A 138 -13.89 -3.47 -9.31
CA SER A 138 -12.48 -3.13 -9.53
C SER A 138 -11.97 -2.09 -8.53
N GLY A 139 -12.77 -1.05 -8.26
CA GLY A 139 -12.48 -0.06 -7.23
C GLY A 139 -12.30 -0.70 -5.85
N ARG A 140 -13.28 -1.49 -5.41
CA ARG A 140 -13.23 -2.24 -4.14
C ARG A 140 -12.06 -3.19 -4.05
N ALA A 141 -11.78 -3.93 -5.12
CA ALA A 141 -10.65 -4.85 -5.17
C ALA A 141 -9.32 -4.09 -5.04
N THR A 142 -9.21 -2.94 -5.67
CA THR A 142 -8.04 -2.06 -5.56
C THR A 142 -7.87 -1.56 -4.12
N ASP A 143 -8.94 -1.08 -3.48
CA ASP A 143 -8.88 -0.56 -2.11
C ASP A 143 -8.57 -1.66 -1.09
N ALA A 144 -9.16 -2.84 -1.26
CA ALA A 144 -8.81 -4.03 -0.48
C ALA A 144 -7.34 -4.41 -0.67
N TYR A 145 -6.85 -4.37 -1.91
CA TYR A 145 -5.47 -4.69 -2.24
C TYR A 145 -4.46 -3.75 -1.57
N PHE A 146 -4.71 -2.43 -1.59
CA PHE A 146 -3.94 -1.43 -0.84
C PHE A 146 -4.00 -1.69 0.68
N THR A 147 -5.18 -2.02 1.21
CA THR A 147 -5.38 -2.29 2.64
C THR A 147 -4.60 -3.53 3.09
N VAL A 148 -4.57 -4.59 2.29
CA VAL A 148 -3.73 -5.78 2.57
C VAL A 148 -2.26 -5.39 2.65
N GLY A 149 -1.77 -4.57 1.72
CA GLY A 149 -0.41 -4.03 1.77
C GLY A 149 -0.14 -3.25 3.07
N ALA A 150 -1.07 -2.39 3.47
CA ALA A 150 -0.97 -1.62 4.71
C ALA A 150 -0.83 -2.52 5.95
N LEU A 151 -1.65 -3.58 6.04
CA LEU A 151 -1.61 -4.54 7.13
C LEU A 151 -0.31 -5.33 7.17
N LEU A 152 0.21 -5.76 6.00
CA LEU A 152 1.48 -6.46 5.90
C LEU A 152 2.65 -5.60 6.36
N PHE A 153 2.68 -4.33 5.93
CA PHE A 153 3.72 -3.37 6.34
C PHE A 153 3.60 -3.02 7.82
N ALA A 154 2.39 -2.79 8.36
CA ALA A 154 2.20 -2.56 9.78
C ALA A 154 2.70 -3.75 10.62
N LEU A 155 2.33 -4.98 10.22
CA LEU A 155 2.80 -6.21 10.86
C LEU A 155 4.33 -6.33 10.84
N LEU A 156 4.95 -6.01 9.70
CA LEU A 156 6.41 -5.97 9.57
C LEU A 156 7.03 -4.93 10.50
N GLY A 157 6.42 -3.73 10.57
CA GLY A 157 6.84 -2.63 11.43
C GLY A 157 6.81 -2.98 12.91
N PHE A 158 5.74 -3.65 13.38
CA PHE A 158 5.65 -4.15 14.75
C PHE A 158 6.74 -5.19 15.06
N ARG A 159 7.03 -6.10 14.12
CA ARG A 159 8.09 -7.11 14.27
C ARG A 159 9.49 -6.49 14.23
N CYS A 160 9.67 -5.35 13.58
CA CYS A 160 10.94 -4.62 13.57
C CYS A 160 11.21 -3.86 14.87
N ARG A 161 10.15 -3.35 15.53
CA ARG A 161 10.25 -2.49 16.74
C ARG A 161 10.55 -3.21 18.05
N THR A 162 10.45 -4.54 18.14
CA THR A 162 10.63 -5.24 19.42
C THR A 162 12.05 -4.98 19.98
N PRO A 163 12.16 -4.28 21.14
CA PRO A 163 13.44 -3.95 21.75
C PRO A 163 14.22 -5.22 22.09
N GLN A 164 15.55 -5.15 21.97
CA GLN A 164 16.38 -6.13 22.65
C GLN A 164 16.31 -5.81 24.14
N PRO A 165 15.99 -6.78 25.04
CA PRO A 165 16.24 -6.55 26.46
C PRO A 165 17.71 -6.19 26.57
N THR A 166 17.98 -5.00 27.09
CA THR A 166 19.32 -4.53 27.44
C THR A 166 19.94 -5.65 28.26
N ARG A 167 21.03 -6.26 27.76
CA ARG A 167 21.84 -7.13 28.60
C ARG A 167 22.28 -6.24 29.76
N ALA A 168 21.78 -6.52 30.96
CA ALA A 168 22.38 -5.98 32.17
C ALA A 168 23.86 -6.36 32.10
N THR A 169 24.73 -5.36 32.00
CA THR A 169 26.16 -5.53 32.21
C THR A 169 26.29 -6.06 33.64
N PRO A 170 26.84 -7.27 33.85
CA PRO A 170 27.19 -7.71 35.19
C PRO A 170 28.20 -6.72 35.78
N PRO A 171 28.12 -6.41 37.09
CA PRO A 171 29.12 -5.60 37.79
C PRO A 171 30.51 -6.24 37.75
#